data_AF-A0A7C7Y173-F1
#
_entry.id   AF-A0A7C7Y173-F1
#
_cell.length_a   1.000
_cell.length_b   1.000
_cell.length_c   1.000
_cell.angle_alpha   90.00
_cell.angle_beta   90.00
_cell.angle_gamma   90.00
#
_symmetry.space_group_name_H-M   'P 1'
#
loop_
_entity.id
_entity.type
_entity.pdbx_description
1 polymer ?
#
loop_
_entity_poly.entity_id
_entity_poly.type
_entity_poly.pdbx_seq_one_letter_code
_entity_poly.pdbx_strand_id
1 'polypeptide(L)'
;NVLAATLTDASMCFGAKDEVDPIAHLLGTAFGWGGNPAKDATYLNITPQKNDGKTPHTLTVKDVPVDAFWSISLYNGKGFFQEDEHKAYMVNNLTGVQGADGSFTIHFGGDPKQPNYLAIMDGWNYIVRLYKPRQEILDGSWAFPVAQPVK
;
A
#
# COMPACT_ATOMS: atom_id res chain seq x y z
N ASN A 1 -4.80 5.95 16.71
CA ASN A 1 -4.43 7.36 17.00
C ASN A 1 -4.83 8.19 15.78
N VAL A 2 -5.85 9.07 15.90
CA VAL A 2 -6.41 9.82 14.76
C VAL A 2 -5.38 10.78 14.16
N LEU A 3 -4.50 11.35 14.99
CA LEU A 3 -3.50 12.32 14.55
C LEU A 3 -2.38 11.68 13.72
N ALA A 4 -2.00 10.45 14.04
CA ALA A 4 -1.01 9.73 13.25
C ALA A 4 -1.59 9.20 11.93
N ALA A 5 -2.91 8.99 11.86
CA ALA A 5 -3.59 8.62 10.61
C ALA A 5 -3.68 9.78 9.59
N THR A 6 -3.38 11.02 10.01
CA THR A 6 -3.32 12.19 9.11
C THR A 6 -1.91 12.49 8.60
N LEU A 7 -0.90 11.68 8.95
CA LEU A 7 0.44 11.82 8.38
C LEU A 7 0.42 11.49 6.89
N THR A 8 0.77 12.48 6.08
CA THR A 8 0.91 12.32 4.62
C THR A 8 2.35 11.95 4.23
N ASP A 9 3.31 12.12 5.13
CA ASP A 9 4.71 11.78 4.93
C ASP A 9 5.26 11.02 6.15
N ALA A 10 5.68 9.77 5.94
CA ALA A 10 6.27 8.92 6.97
C ALA A 10 7.80 8.77 6.83
N SER A 11 8.43 9.52 5.92
CA SER A 11 9.84 9.36 5.58
C SER A 11 10.80 9.58 6.75
N MET A 12 10.43 10.47 7.68
CA MET A 12 11.20 10.79 8.89
C MET A 12 10.68 10.13 10.17
N CYS A 13 9.78 9.15 10.05
CA CYS A 13 9.19 8.48 11.22
C CYS A 13 10.12 7.43 11.85
N PHE A 14 11.05 6.84 11.09
CA PHE A 14 11.83 5.69 11.52
C PHE A 14 13.29 5.79 11.06
N GLY A 15 14.23 5.39 11.92
CA GLY A 15 15.67 5.42 11.62
C GLY A 15 16.54 5.72 12.82
N ALA A 16 17.80 6.08 12.56
CA ALA A 16 18.70 6.54 13.61
C ALA A 16 18.20 7.87 14.21
N LYS A 17 18.64 8.19 15.44
CA LYS A 17 18.14 9.36 16.18
C LYS A 17 18.33 10.69 15.44
N ASP A 18 19.35 10.77 14.59
CA ASP A 18 19.71 11.92 13.76
C ASP A 18 19.06 11.90 12.36
N GLU A 19 18.37 10.82 11.99
CA GLU A 19 17.66 10.67 10.70
C GLU A 19 16.15 10.91 10.82
N VAL A 20 15.62 11.14 12.03
CA VAL A 20 14.18 11.27 12.30
C VAL A 20 13.79 12.67 12.78
N ASP A 21 12.59 13.11 12.44
CA ASP A 21 11.95 14.23 13.11
C ASP A 21 11.27 13.72 14.40
N PRO A 22 11.52 14.30 15.59
CA PRO A 22 10.98 13.77 16.84
C PRO A 22 9.44 13.70 16.90
N ILE A 23 8.74 14.62 16.24
CA ILE A 23 7.26 14.63 16.20
C ILE A 23 6.79 13.54 15.25
N ALA A 24 7.38 13.44 14.05
CA ALA A 24 7.11 12.37 13.11
C ALA A 24 7.39 10.99 13.73
N HIS A 25 8.49 10.84 14.45
CA HIS A 25 8.86 9.59 15.13
C HIS A 25 7.86 9.19 16.21
N LEU A 26 7.37 10.14 17.02
CA LEU A 26 6.35 9.89 18.03
C LEU A 26 5.05 9.40 17.37
N LEU A 27 4.60 10.07 16.31
CA LEU A 27 3.40 9.71 15.58
C LEU A 27 3.56 8.35 14.86
N GLY A 28 4.70 8.13 14.22
CA GLY A 28 5.06 6.88 13.56
C GLY A 28 5.11 5.70 14.53
N THR A 29 5.66 5.88 15.72
CA THR A 29 5.65 4.87 16.79
C THR A 29 4.23 4.51 17.23
N ALA A 30 3.34 5.50 17.32
CA ALA A 30 1.95 5.28 17.71
C ALA A 30 1.09 4.63 16.61
N PHE A 31 1.51 4.69 15.35
CA PHE A 31 0.76 4.17 14.19
C PHE A 31 1.33 2.87 13.62
N GLY A 32 2.66 2.73 13.61
CA GLY A 32 3.40 1.64 12.98
C GLY A 32 4.72 1.37 13.68
N TRP A 33 4.67 1.04 14.98
CA TRP A 33 5.85 0.62 15.74
C TRP A 33 6.65 -0.46 14.99
N GLY A 34 7.97 -0.28 14.89
CA GLY A 34 8.86 -1.17 14.15
C GLY A 34 8.98 -0.88 12.65
N GLY A 35 8.50 0.26 12.16
CA GLY A 35 8.75 0.70 10.80
C GLY A 35 10.23 0.88 10.48
N ASN A 36 10.58 0.69 9.21
CA ASN A 36 11.94 0.85 8.71
C ASN A 36 12.21 2.29 8.24
N PRO A 37 13.47 2.73 8.19
CA PRO A 37 13.84 3.95 7.48
C PRO A 37 13.33 3.94 6.05
N ALA A 38 12.99 5.12 5.50
CA ALA A 38 12.41 5.24 4.16
C ALA A 38 13.26 4.56 3.07
N LYS A 39 14.59 4.64 3.17
CA LYS A 39 15.56 3.98 2.26
C LYS A 39 15.48 2.45 2.26
N ASP A 40 14.95 1.87 3.33
CA ASP A 40 14.80 0.41 3.49
C ASP A 40 13.38 -0.05 3.19
N ALA A 41 12.38 0.72 3.62
CA ALA A 41 11.00 0.54 3.17
C ALA A 41 10.17 1.84 3.25
N THR A 42 9.41 2.12 2.19
CA THR A 42 8.38 3.18 2.18
C THR A 42 6.98 2.55 2.25
N TYR A 43 6.10 3.15 3.04
CA TYR A 43 4.74 2.68 3.27
C TYR A 43 3.76 3.75 2.82
N LEU A 44 2.87 3.42 1.87
CA LEU A 44 1.81 4.31 1.42
C LEU A 44 0.48 3.77 1.95
N ASN A 45 -0.21 4.55 2.78
CA ASN A 45 -1.54 4.20 3.29
C ASN A 45 -2.60 4.89 2.42
N ILE A 46 -3.49 4.11 1.80
CA ILE A 46 -4.52 4.66 0.92
C ILE A 46 -5.90 4.16 1.35
N THR A 47 -6.82 5.12 1.53
CA THR A 47 -8.25 4.88 1.66
C THR A 47 -8.93 5.31 0.35
N PRO A 48 -9.34 4.35 -0.50
CA PRO A 48 -10.06 4.67 -1.74
C PRO A 48 -11.35 5.44 -1.48
N GLN A 49 -11.75 6.27 -2.45
CA GLN A 49 -13.12 6.79 -2.48
C GLN A 49 -14.10 5.62 -2.69
N LYS A 50 -15.32 5.71 -2.14
CA LYS A 50 -16.32 4.62 -2.24
C LYS A 50 -15.78 3.27 -1.75
N ASN A 51 -15.10 3.26 -0.61
CA ASN A 51 -14.65 2.04 0.05
C ASN A 51 -15.78 1.26 0.77
N ASP A 52 -16.96 1.19 0.14
CA ASP A 52 -18.20 0.62 0.66
C ASP A 52 -18.25 -0.93 0.64
N GLY A 53 -17.13 -1.57 0.27
CA GLY A 53 -17.01 -3.01 0.11
C GLY A 53 -17.79 -3.60 -1.07
N LYS A 54 -18.35 -2.76 -1.96
CA LYS A 54 -19.20 -3.18 -3.07
C LYS A 54 -18.71 -2.65 -4.41
N THR A 55 -18.23 -1.42 -4.44
CA THR A 55 -17.74 -0.75 -5.65
C THR A 55 -16.39 -1.36 -6.05
N PRO A 56 -16.29 -2.06 -7.20
CA PRO A 56 -15.02 -2.61 -7.65
C PRO A 56 -14.03 -1.50 -8.02
N HIS A 57 -12.75 -1.71 -7.75
CA HIS A 57 -11.68 -0.81 -8.13
C HIS A 57 -10.57 -1.55 -8.88
N THR A 58 -9.84 -0.81 -9.71
CA THR A 58 -8.65 -1.32 -10.39
C THR A 58 -7.46 -0.40 -10.16
N LEU A 59 -6.29 -1.00 -10.06
CA LEU A 59 -5.00 -0.30 -10.00
C LEU A 59 -4.07 -0.98 -11.00
N THR A 60 -3.51 -0.22 -11.93
CA THR A 60 -2.48 -0.72 -12.84
C THR A 60 -1.16 -0.05 -12.49
N VAL A 61 -0.12 -0.85 -12.28
CA VAL A 61 1.21 -0.36 -11.94
C VAL A 61 2.27 -1.04 -12.79
N LYS A 62 3.29 -0.28 -13.18
CA LYS A 62 4.41 -0.75 -14.00
C LYS A 62 5.68 -0.01 -13.60
N ASP A 63 6.83 -0.64 -13.83
CA ASP A 63 8.17 -0.03 -13.68
C ASP A 63 8.37 0.63 -12.30
N VAL A 64 7.95 -0.06 -11.23
CA VAL A 64 8.11 0.42 -9.85
C VAL A 64 9.60 0.48 -9.50
N PRO A 65 10.16 1.65 -9.14
CA PRO A 65 11.60 1.80 -8.94
C PRO A 65 12.02 1.31 -7.54
N VAL A 66 11.95 0.00 -7.34
CA VAL A 66 12.40 -0.71 -6.13
C VAL A 66 13.49 -1.72 -6.50
N ASP A 67 14.49 -1.87 -5.64
CA ASP A 67 15.59 -2.83 -5.85
C ASP A 67 15.30 -4.21 -5.24
N ALA A 68 14.26 -4.33 -4.42
CA ALA A 68 13.78 -5.61 -3.90
C ALA A 68 12.41 -5.97 -4.49
N PHE A 69 11.33 -5.61 -3.81
CA PHE A 69 9.96 -5.95 -4.23
C PHE A 69 8.97 -4.92 -3.70
N TRP A 70 7.73 -5.01 -4.17
CA TRP A 70 6.62 -4.25 -3.62
C TRP A 70 5.45 -5.16 -3.30
N SER A 71 4.63 -4.75 -2.34
CA SER A 71 3.38 -5.45 -2.00
C SER A 71 2.23 -4.49 -1.74
N ILE A 72 1.02 -4.98 -1.96
CA ILE A 72 -0.24 -4.34 -1.62
C ILE A 72 -0.97 -5.26 -0.66
N SER A 73 -1.33 -4.75 0.53
CA SER A 73 -2.04 -5.48 1.57
C SER A 73 -3.35 -4.78 1.90
N LEU A 74 -4.43 -5.54 1.97
CA LEU A 74 -5.78 -5.05 2.25
C LEU A 74 -6.10 -5.12 3.75
N TYR A 75 -6.75 -4.08 4.27
CA TYR A 75 -7.20 -3.99 5.66
C TYR A 75 -8.66 -3.57 5.72
N ASN A 76 -9.39 -4.10 6.70
CA ASN A 76 -10.76 -3.65 6.99
C ASN A 76 -10.79 -2.27 7.65
N GLY A 77 -11.99 -1.71 7.84
CA GLY A 77 -12.16 -0.41 8.49
C GLY A 77 -11.70 -0.32 9.95
N LYS A 78 -11.29 -1.45 10.56
CA LYS A 78 -10.69 -1.50 11.90
C LYS A 78 -9.15 -1.59 11.86
N GLY A 79 -8.54 -1.63 10.67
CA GLY A 79 -7.09 -1.72 10.48
C GLY A 79 -6.53 -3.14 10.57
N PHE A 80 -7.36 -4.18 10.45
CA PHE A 80 -6.92 -5.58 10.51
C PHE A 80 -7.04 -6.26 9.16
N PHE A 81 -6.19 -7.27 8.93
CA PHE A 81 -6.47 -8.27 7.92
C PHE A 81 -7.81 -8.95 8.22
N GLN A 82 -8.57 -9.17 7.18
CA GLN A 82 -9.83 -9.88 7.27
C GLN A 82 -9.75 -11.04 6.28
N GLU A 83 -9.82 -12.25 6.81
CA GLU A 83 -9.84 -13.44 5.98
C GLU A 83 -11.11 -13.48 5.13
N ASP A 84 -10.93 -13.95 3.91
CA ASP A 84 -12.01 -14.28 2.99
C ASP A 84 -11.78 -15.68 2.44
N GLU A 85 -12.81 -16.27 1.83
CA GLU A 85 -12.79 -17.65 1.30
C GLU A 85 -11.68 -17.89 0.26
N HIS A 86 -11.25 -16.84 -0.44
CA HIS A 86 -10.20 -16.86 -1.46
C HIS A 86 -8.81 -16.53 -0.89
N LYS A 87 -8.71 -16.18 0.40
CA LYS A 87 -7.47 -15.69 1.05
C LYS A 87 -6.81 -14.55 0.24
N ALA A 88 -7.63 -13.69 -0.35
CA ALA A 88 -7.28 -12.67 -1.31
C ALA A 88 -7.14 -11.30 -0.61
N TYR A 89 -6.14 -11.16 0.24
CA TYR A 89 -5.88 -9.94 1.01
C TYR A 89 -4.49 -9.32 0.77
N MET A 90 -3.67 -9.93 -0.10
CA MET A 90 -2.36 -9.39 -0.46
C MET A 90 -1.93 -9.78 -1.89
N VAL A 91 -1.29 -8.85 -2.58
CA VAL A 91 -0.59 -9.07 -3.86
C VAL A 91 0.83 -8.48 -3.77
N ASN A 92 1.79 -9.06 -4.48
CA ASN A 92 3.15 -8.53 -4.62
C ASN A 92 3.69 -8.84 -6.02
N ASN A 93 4.78 -8.19 -6.45
CA ASN A 93 5.36 -8.44 -7.79
C ASN A 93 6.13 -9.76 -7.94
N LEU A 94 6.42 -10.47 -6.85
CA LEU A 94 7.13 -11.76 -6.93
C LEU A 94 6.19 -12.92 -7.24
N THR A 95 4.95 -12.84 -6.76
CA THR A 95 3.94 -13.90 -6.91
C THR A 95 2.70 -13.47 -7.68
N GLY A 96 2.55 -12.17 -7.94
CA GLY A 96 1.46 -11.64 -8.75
C GLY A 96 1.58 -12.03 -10.22
N VAL A 97 0.46 -11.95 -10.93
CA VAL A 97 0.40 -12.19 -12.37
C VAL A 97 0.74 -10.90 -13.11
N GLN A 98 1.84 -10.93 -13.85
CA GLN A 98 2.27 -9.83 -14.71
C GLN A 98 1.59 -9.92 -16.08
N GLY A 99 1.12 -8.78 -16.60
CA GLY A 99 0.60 -8.64 -17.95
C GLY A 99 1.71 -8.72 -19.02
N ALA A 100 1.31 -8.94 -20.28
CA ALA A 100 2.25 -9.04 -21.40
C ALA A 100 3.04 -7.74 -21.66
N ASP A 101 2.52 -6.60 -21.22
CA ASP A 101 3.17 -5.29 -21.30
C ASP A 101 4.10 -5.00 -20.12
N GLY A 102 4.26 -5.96 -19.20
CA GLY A 102 5.06 -5.84 -17.99
C GLY A 102 4.36 -5.16 -16.81
N SER A 103 3.10 -4.73 -16.97
CA SER A 103 2.32 -4.14 -15.89
C SER A 103 1.69 -5.19 -14.97
N PHE A 104 1.29 -4.77 -13.78
CA PHE A 104 0.43 -5.53 -12.89
C PHE A 104 -0.89 -4.79 -12.74
N THR A 105 -1.99 -5.45 -13.11
CA THR A 105 -3.34 -4.96 -12.82
C THR A 105 -3.87 -5.68 -11.59
N ILE A 106 -4.24 -4.92 -10.56
CA ILE A 106 -4.80 -5.40 -9.30
C ILE A 106 -6.29 -5.10 -9.32
N HIS A 107 -7.09 -6.11 -8.97
CA HIS A 107 -8.54 -6.06 -9.03
C HIS A 107 -9.10 -6.12 -7.62
N PHE A 108 -9.61 -4.99 -7.14
CA PHE A 108 -10.22 -4.88 -5.82
C PHE A 108 -11.72 -5.11 -5.96
N GLY A 109 -12.23 -6.24 -5.48
CA GLY A 109 -13.61 -6.66 -5.72
C GLY A 109 -13.88 -7.01 -7.19
N GLY A 110 -15.16 -7.21 -7.52
CA GLY A 110 -15.54 -7.72 -8.84
C GLY A 110 -15.44 -9.25 -8.92
N ASP A 111 -14.97 -9.78 -10.05
CA ASP A 111 -14.92 -11.22 -10.31
C ASP A 111 -13.67 -11.86 -9.64
N PRO A 112 -13.84 -12.81 -8.71
CA PRO A 112 -12.74 -13.48 -8.01
C PRO A 112 -11.86 -14.34 -8.91
N LYS A 113 -12.26 -14.61 -10.16
CA LYS A 113 -11.44 -15.34 -11.14
C LYS A 113 -10.39 -14.47 -11.82
N GLN A 114 -10.45 -13.14 -11.65
CA GLN A 114 -9.48 -12.23 -12.25
C GLN A 114 -8.10 -12.41 -11.58
N PRO A 115 -7.00 -12.28 -12.33
CA PRO A 115 -5.66 -12.29 -11.76
C PRO A 115 -5.50 -11.17 -10.73
N ASN A 116 -4.65 -11.36 -9.71
CA ASN A 116 -4.38 -10.35 -8.68
C ASN A 116 -5.66 -9.79 -8.00
N TYR A 117 -6.67 -10.65 -7.85
CA TYR A 117 -7.89 -10.30 -7.15
C TYR A 117 -7.64 -10.08 -5.65
N LEU A 118 -8.29 -9.07 -5.10
CA LEU A 118 -8.34 -8.74 -3.68
C LEU A 118 -9.80 -8.58 -3.25
N ALA A 119 -10.21 -9.32 -2.22
CA ALA A 119 -11.58 -9.31 -1.72
C ALA A 119 -11.84 -8.08 -0.84
N ILE A 120 -12.53 -7.08 -1.39
CA ILE A 120 -12.89 -5.85 -0.64
C ILE A 120 -13.98 -6.10 0.41
N MET A 121 -13.96 -5.28 1.46
CA MET A 121 -14.95 -5.27 2.54
C MET A 121 -15.36 -3.84 2.89
N ASP A 122 -16.43 -3.67 3.67
CA ASP A 122 -16.87 -2.34 4.10
C ASP A 122 -15.76 -1.59 4.87
N GLY A 123 -15.55 -0.33 4.51
CA GLY A 123 -14.51 0.53 5.09
C GLY A 123 -13.08 0.12 4.74
N TRP A 124 -12.86 -0.65 3.68
CA TRP A 124 -11.53 -1.13 3.33
C TRP A 124 -10.53 0.01 3.04
N ASN A 125 -9.27 -0.29 3.31
CA ASN A 125 -8.10 0.50 2.94
C ASN A 125 -6.97 -0.46 2.55
N TYR A 126 -5.91 0.07 1.95
CA TYR A 126 -4.75 -0.75 1.60
C TYR A 126 -3.44 -0.03 1.86
N ILE A 127 -2.41 -0.82 2.11
CA ILE A 127 -1.04 -0.35 2.29
C ILE A 127 -0.19 -0.88 1.15
N VAL A 128 0.46 0.04 0.44
CA VAL A 128 1.54 -0.28 -0.49
C VAL A 128 2.85 -0.26 0.30
N ARG A 129 3.65 -1.32 0.18
CA ARG A 129 5.00 -1.39 0.75
C ARG A 129 6.00 -1.47 -0.38
N LEU A 130 6.97 -0.57 -0.36
CA LEU A 130 8.04 -0.46 -1.35
C LEU A 130 9.34 -0.80 -0.63
N TYR A 131 9.92 -1.96 -0.92
CA TYR A 131 11.13 -2.44 -0.25
C TYR A 131 12.36 -2.06 -1.06
N LYS A 132 13.35 -1.43 -0.42
CA LYS A 132 14.50 -0.79 -1.08
C LYS A 132 14.05 0.14 -2.22
N PRO A 133 13.24 1.17 -1.93
CA PRO A 133 12.85 2.16 -2.93
C PRO A 133 14.07 2.96 -3.39
N ARG A 134 14.13 3.24 -4.69
CA ARG A 134 15.15 4.12 -5.28
C ARG A 134 14.81 5.59 -5.04
N GLN A 135 15.74 6.45 -5.45
CA GLN A 135 15.68 7.89 -5.25
C GLN A 135 14.39 8.51 -5.81
N GLU A 136 13.87 7.97 -6.92
CA GLU A 136 12.66 8.49 -7.58
C GLU A 136 11.40 8.40 -6.70
N ILE A 137 11.31 7.39 -5.82
CA ILE A 137 10.25 7.31 -4.80
C ILE A 137 10.55 8.26 -3.64
N LEU A 138 11.82 8.34 -3.23
CA LEU A 138 12.24 9.10 -2.04
C LEU A 138 12.16 10.62 -2.26
N ASP A 139 12.40 11.10 -3.48
CA ASP A 139 12.28 12.51 -3.86
C ASP A 139 10.92 12.87 -4.46
N GLY A 140 10.04 11.88 -4.68
CA GLY A 140 8.69 12.06 -5.19
C GLY A 140 8.59 12.32 -6.69
N SER A 141 9.68 12.19 -7.46
CA SER A 141 9.64 12.27 -8.93
C SER A 141 8.86 11.11 -9.57
N TRP A 142 8.70 10.01 -8.85
CA TRP A 142 7.83 8.89 -9.19
C TRP A 142 6.80 8.65 -8.07
N ALA A 143 5.53 8.47 -8.46
CA ALA A 143 4.43 8.21 -7.54
C ALA A 143 3.74 6.90 -7.87
N PHE A 144 3.43 6.11 -6.82
CA PHE A 144 2.66 4.88 -6.98
C PHE A 144 1.21 5.22 -7.38
N PRO A 145 0.65 4.57 -8.41
CA PRO A 145 -0.72 4.86 -8.85
C PRO A 145 -1.73 4.45 -7.78
N VAL A 146 -2.85 5.15 -7.72
CA VAL A 146 -3.92 4.89 -6.75
C VAL A 146 -5.11 4.20 -7.40
N ALA A 147 -5.71 3.26 -6.68
CA ALA A 147 -6.87 2.50 -7.15
C ALA A 147 -8.04 3.40 -7.56
N GLN A 148 -8.64 3.11 -8.72
CA GLN A 148 -9.76 3.87 -9.29
C GLN A 148 -11.02 3.00 -9.36
N PRO A 149 -12.22 3.54 -9.09
CA PRO A 149 -13.47 2.82 -9.31
C PRO A 149 -13.58 2.35 -10.76
N VAL A 150 -14.03 1.10 -10.95
CA VAL A 150 -14.41 0.60 -12.28
C VAL A 150 -15.70 1.29 -12.71
N LYS A 151 -15.75 1.76 -13.97
CA LYS A 151 -16.94 2.39 -14.55
C LYS A 151 -17.96 1.37 -15.01
#